data_AF-A0A7Y0S9U7-F1
#
_entry.id   AF-A0A7Y0S9U7-F1
#
_cell.length_a   1.000
_cell.length_b   1.000
_cell.length_c   1.000
_cell.angle_alpha   90.00
_cell.angle_beta   90.00
_cell.angle_gamma   90.00
#
_symmetry.space_group_name_H-M   'P 1'
#
loop_
_entity.id
_entity.type
_entity.pdbx_description
1 polymer ?
#
loop_
_entity_poly.entity_id
_entity_poly.type
_entity_poly.pdbx_seq_one_letter_code
_entity_poly.pdbx_strand_id
1 'polypeptide(L)'
;WSMIYDASKETVKVTAMVFAILLGATAFSMAFTYTGGDYLVEEWMLELPGEKWGFLIITMVVILILGFFIDFVEICFIIVPIIAPVAELMGINMTWFAILIAMNLQTSFLT
;
A
#
# COMPACT_ATOMS: atom_id res chain seq x y z
N TRP A 1 -30.08 0.61 -23.88
CA TRP A 1 -30.17 -0.18 -22.65
C TRP A 1 -29.08 -1.23 -22.50
N SER A 2 -28.68 -1.98 -23.54
CA SER A 2 -27.55 -2.94 -23.42
C SER A 2 -26.22 -2.27 -23.04
N MET A 3 -25.90 -1.12 -23.66
CA MET A 3 -24.67 -0.38 -23.40
C MET A 3 -24.49 0.05 -21.92
N ILE A 4 -25.59 0.43 -21.25
CA ILE A 4 -25.57 0.79 -19.82
C ILE A 4 -25.36 -0.46 -18.95
N TYR A 5 -25.99 -1.57 -19.33
CA TYR A 5 -25.83 -2.85 -18.64
C TYR A 5 -24.40 -3.40 -18.76
N ASP A 6 -23.80 -3.31 -19.95
CA ASP A 6 -22.43 -3.74 -20.20
C ASP A 6 -21.41 -2.88 -19.43
N ALA A 7 -21.57 -1.55 -19.46
CA ALA A 7 -20.77 -0.63 -18.66
C ALA A 7 -20.88 -0.93 -17.16
N SER A 8 -22.10 -1.19 -16.66
CA SER A 8 -22.32 -1.51 -15.24
C SER A 8 -21.63 -2.83 -14.84
N LYS A 9 -21.62 -3.83 -15.74
CA LYS A 9 -20.91 -5.10 -15.51
C LYS A 9 -19.40 -4.91 -15.42
N GLU A 10 -18.79 -4.08 -16.27
CA GLU A 10 -17.36 -3.79 -16.19
C GLU A 10 -17.03 -3.04 -14.89
N THR A 11 -17.81 -2.04 -14.51
CA THR A 11 -17.61 -1.31 -13.25
C THR A 11 -17.68 -2.25 -12.05
N VAL A 12 -18.67 -3.16 -12.01
CA VAL A 12 -18.81 -4.15 -10.94
C VAL A 12 -17.61 -5.11 -10.91
N LYS A 13 -17.09 -5.52 -12.06
CA LYS A 13 -15.92 -6.41 -12.13
C LYS A 13 -14.68 -5.76 -11.52
N VAL A 14 -14.35 -4.53 -11.91
CA VAL A 14 -13.21 -3.79 -11.35
C VAL A 14 -13.39 -3.58 -9.85
N THR A 15 -14.59 -3.16 -9.43
CA THR A 15 -14.92 -2.96 -8.02
C THR A 15 -14.77 -4.25 -7.21
N ALA A 16 -15.25 -5.38 -7.73
CA ALA A 16 -15.13 -6.68 -7.06
C ALA A 16 -13.66 -7.14 -6.92
N MET A 17 -12.81 -6.88 -7.92
CA MET A 17 -11.37 -7.15 -7.82
C MET A 17 -10.73 -6.31 -6.71
N VAL A 18 -11.09 -5.03 -6.59
CA VAL A 18 -10.62 -4.14 -5.52
C VAL A 18 -11.06 -4.65 -4.15
N PHE A 19 -12.33 -5.00 -3.97
CA PHE A 19 -12.82 -5.56 -2.70
C PHE A 19 -12.12 -6.87 -2.32
N ALA A 20 -11.80 -7.74 -3.30
CA ALA A 20 -11.05 -8.96 -3.03
C ALA A 20 -9.63 -8.67 -2.52
N ILE A 21 -8.94 -7.68 -3.10
CA ILE A 21 -7.61 -7.26 -2.64
C ILE A 21 -7.69 -6.66 -1.23
N LEU A 22 -8.67 -5.81 -0.95
CA LEU A 22 -8.88 -5.21 0.38
C LEU A 22 -9.15 -6.28 1.45
N LEU A 23 -9.94 -7.31 1.13
CA LEU A 23 -10.17 -8.43 2.04
C LEU A 23 -8.89 -9.23 2.29
N GLY A 24 -8.10 -9.50 1.26
CA GLY A 24 -6.80 -10.16 1.39
C GLY A 24 -5.82 -9.34 2.24
N ALA A 25 -5.78 -8.03 2.04
CA ALA A 25 -4.88 -7.15 2.77
C ALA A 25 -5.30 -6.95 4.24
N THR A 26 -6.60 -6.88 4.54
CA THR A 26 -7.07 -6.87 5.94
C THR A 26 -6.79 -8.19 6.64
N ALA A 27 -6.99 -9.32 5.96
CA ALA A 27 -6.61 -10.64 6.50
C ALA A 27 -5.09 -10.75 6.72
N PHE A 28 -4.27 -10.25 5.78
CA PHE A 28 -2.82 -10.20 5.93
C PHE A 28 -2.39 -9.29 7.08
N SER A 29 -2.95 -8.08 7.17
CA SER A 29 -2.70 -7.13 8.27
C SER A 29 -3.00 -7.78 9.62
N MET A 30 -4.17 -8.42 9.76
CA MET A 30 -4.52 -9.14 10.99
C MET A 30 -3.54 -10.28 11.24
N ALA A 31 -3.28 -11.14 10.25
CA ALA A 31 -2.37 -12.28 10.41
C ALA A 31 -0.95 -11.84 10.81
N PHE A 32 -0.43 -10.78 10.18
CA PHE A 32 0.90 -10.24 10.43
C PHE A 32 1.03 -9.68 11.85
N THR A 33 0.01 -8.92 12.30
CA THR A 33 -0.06 -8.44 13.68
C THR A 33 -0.20 -9.61 14.67
N TYR A 34 -1.01 -10.63 14.35
CA TYR A 34 -1.17 -11.82 15.20
C TYR A 34 0.09 -12.68 15.31
N THR A 35 0.92 -12.71 14.28
CA THR A 35 2.20 -13.46 14.30
C THR A 35 3.31 -12.76 15.06
N GLY A 36 3.08 -11.58 15.62
CA GLY A 36 4.11 -10.80 16.31
C GLY A 36 4.97 -9.99 15.33
N GLY A 37 4.39 -9.52 14.23
CA GLY A 37 5.07 -8.67 13.25
C GLY A 37 5.62 -7.37 13.85
N ASP A 38 5.04 -6.90 14.95
CA ASP A 38 5.58 -5.83 15.81
C ASP A 38 6.99 -6.17 16.29
N TYR A 39 7.18 -7.33 16.91
CA TYR A 39 8.48 -7.77 17.42
C TYR A 39 9.48 -8.07 16.31
N LEU A 40 9.04 -8.72 15.22
CA LEU A 40 9.93 -9.06 14.10
C LEU A 40 10.48 -7.80 13.42
N VAL A 41 9.64 -6.78 13.25
CA VAL A 41 10.03 -5.51 12.64
C VAL A 41 10.87 -4.68 13.62
N GLU A 42 10.54 -4.66 14.91
CA GLU A 42 11.34 -3.99 15.95
C GLU A 42 12.76 -4.57 16.03
N GLU A 43 12.90 -5.90 16.00
CA GLU A 43 14.20 -6.59 16.07
C GLU A 43 15.05 -6.36 14.80
N TRP A 44 14.44 -6.41 13.61
CA TRP A 44 15.11 -6.04 12.35
C TRP A 44 15.51 -4.57 12.30
N MET A 45 14.76 -3.68 12.95
CA MET A 45 15.06 -2.25 13.00
C MET A 45 16.21 -1.92 13.95
N LEU A 46 16.37 -2.65 15.05
CA LEU A 46 17.54 -2.52 15.94
C LEU A 46 18.86 -2.83 15.22
N GLU A 47 18.82 -3.61 14.14
CA GLU A 47 19.99 -3.99 13.33
C GLU A 47 20.28 -3.03 12.15
N LEU A 48 19.35 -2.13 11.79
CA LEU A 48 19.49 -1.24 10.63
C LEU A 48 19.83 0.21 11.03
N PRO A 49 20.81 0.87 10.38
CA PRO A 49 21.08 2.29 10.58
C PRO A 49 19.95 3.12 9.96
N GLY A 50 18.93 3.45 10.76
CA GLY A 50 17.86 4.36 10.35
C GLY A 50 16.44 3.97 10.77
N GLU A 51 16.22 2.87 11.51
CA GLU A 51 14.92 2.46 12.08
C GLU A 51 13.73 2.76 11.15
N LYS A 52 13.00 3.86 11.41
CA LYS A 52 11.78 4.25 10.68
C LYS A 52 12.06 4.89 9.33
N TRP A 53 13.16 5.63 9.22
CA TRP A 53 13.55 6.39 8.03
C TRP A 53 14.03 5.47 6.91
N GLY A 54 14.70 4.36 7.22
CA GLY A 54 15.14 3.38 6.22
C GLY A 54 13.96 2.75 5.47
N PHE A 55 12.95 2.27 6.21
CA PHE A 55 11.73 1.73 5.64
C PHE A 55 10.97 2.75 4.78
N LEU A 56 10.86 4.00 5.26
CA LEU A 56 10.23 5.09 4.52
C LEU A 56 10.94 5.33 3.20
N ILE A 57 12.26 5.48 3.20
CA ILE A 57 13.02 5.75 1.98
C ILE A 57 12.88 4.59 0.99
N ILE A 58 13.01 3.34 1.45
CA ILE A 58 12.84 2.15 0.60
C ILE A 58 11.43 2.11 0.01
N THR A 59 10.41 2.29 0.85
CA THR A 59 9.01 2.33 0.40
C THR A 59 8.78 3.41 -0.65
N MET A 60 9.33 4.61 -0.43
CA MET A 60 9.20 5.70 -1.38
C MET A 60 9.89 5.40 -2.71
N VAL A 61 11.09 4.80 -2.69
CA VAL A 61 11.81 4.42 -3.91
C VAL A 61 11.06 3.32 -4.68
N VAL A 62 10.54 2.31 -3.97
CA VAL A 62 9.76 1.22 -4.59
C VAL A 62 8.48 1.76 -5.24
N ILE A 63 7.73 2.62 -4.53
CA ILE A 63 6.52 3.24 -5.07
C ILE A 63 6.83 4.10 -6.29
N LEU A 64 7.94 4.87 -6.25
CA LEU A 64 8.38 5.68 -7.39
C LEU A 64 8.70 4.82 -8.62
N ILE A 65 9.42 3.70 -8.43
CA ILE A 65 9.78 2.80 -9.53
C ILE A 65 8.54 2.12 -10.11
N LEU A 66 7.64 1.63 -9.25
CA LEU A 66 6.40 0.97 -9.68
C LEU A 66 5.45 1.96 -10.37
N GLY A 67 5.40 3.21 -9.92
CA GLY A 67 4.58 4.27 -10.49
C GLY A 67 4.91 4.64 -11.94
N PHE A 68 6.11 4.31 -12.44
CA PHE A 68 6.43 4.48 -13.86
C PHE A 68 5.70 3.48 -14.77
N PHE A 69 5.31 2.31 -14.25
CA PHE A 69 4.74 1.22 -15.04
C PHE A 69 3.26 0.95 -14.74
N ILE A 70 2.79 1.32 -13.55
CA ILE A 70 1.50 0.94 -12.97
C ILE A 70 0.71 2.20 -12.61
N ASP A 71 -0.61 2.20 -12.82
CA ASP A 71 -1.48 3.33 -12.51
C ASP A 71 -1.57 3.58 -10.98
N PHE A 72 -1.74 4.83 -10.54
CA PHE A 72 -1.85 5.20 -9.13
C PHE A 72 -3.01 4.48 -8.46
N VAL A 73 -4.10 4.25 -9.19
CA VAL A 73 -5.29 3.55 -8.67
C VAL A 73 -4.91 2.12 -8.27
N GLU A 74 -4.14 1.42 -9.10
CA GLU A 74 -3.69 0.05 -8.84
C GLU A 74 -2.70 0.01 -7.68
N ILE A 75 -1.75 0.96 -7.61
CA ILE A 75 -0.78 1.04 -6.51
C ILE A 75 -1.50 1.33 -5.18
N CYS A 76 -2.45 2.27 -5.17
CA CYS A 76 -3.25 2.60 -3.99
C CYS A 76 -4.06 1.40 -3.48
N PHE A 77 -4.56 0.55 -4.36
CA PHE A 77 -5.36 -0.61 -3.96
C PHE A 77 -4.53 -1.85 -3.64
N ILE A 78 -3.33 -2.01 -4.19
CA ILE A 78 -2.48 -3.19 -3.98
C ILE A 78 -1.41 -2.91 -2.94
N ILE A 79 -0.56 -1.91 -3.18
CA ILE A 79 0.67 -1.68 -2.41
C ILE A 79 0.37 -1.03 -1.06
N VAL A 80 -0.45 0.02 -1.03
CA VAL A 80 -0.75 0.76 0.20
C VAL A 80 -1.27 -0.15 1.32
N PRO A 81 -2.29 -1.02 1.10
CA PRO A 81 -2.79 -1.86 2.19
C PRO A 81 -1.84 -3.00 2.57
N ILE A 82 -0.85 -3.35 1.74
CA ILE A 82 0.23 -4.28 2.10
C ILE A 82 1.25 -3.59 3.02
N ILE A 83 1.61 -2.34 2.72
CA ILE A 83 2.64 -1.60 3.46
C ILE A 83 2.07 -0.93 4.72
N ALA A 84 0.79 -0.54 4.71
CA ALA A 84 0.10 0.08 5.84
C ALA A 84 0.24 -0.68 7.18
N PRO A 85 0.02 -2.01 7.28
CA PRO A 85 0.20 -2.72 8.54
C PRO A 85 1.66 -2.67 9.02
N VAL A 86 2.62 -2.76 8.11
CA VAL A 86 4.05 -2.65 8.46
C VAL A 86 4.36 -1.25 8.99
N ALA A 87 3.84 -0.21 8.34
CA ALA A 87 4.01 1.17 8.78
C ALA A 87 3.37 1.46 10.15
N GLU A 88 2.20 0.87 10.42
CA GLU A 88 1.51 0.96 11.71
C GLU A 88 2.30 0.30 12.84
N LEU A 89 2.85 -0.90 12.58
CA LEU A 89 3.67 -1.63 13.54
C LEU A 89 4.97 -0.89 13.85
N MET A 90 5.54 -0.18 12.88
CA MET A 90 6.69 0.71 13.08
C MET A 90 6.34 1.99 13.84
N GLY A 91 5.07 2.21 14.20
CA GLY A 91 4.59 3.43 14.86
C GLY A 91 4.81 4.67 14.00
N ILE A 92 4.74 4.54 12.66
CA ILE A 92 4.73 5.68 11.75
C ILE A 92 3.31 6.27 11.74
N ASN A 93 3.20 7.59 11.77
CA ASN A 93 1.90 8.25 11.67
C ASN A 93 1.28 7.97 10.29
N MET A 94 0.19 7.21 10.24
CA MET A 94 -0.44 6.83 8.97
C MET A 94 -0.94 8.02 8.14
N THR A 95 -1.35 9.12 8.76
CA THR A 95 -1.74 10.33 8.03
C THR A 95 -0.54 10.92 7.30
N TRP A 96 0.61 11.04 7.98
CA TRP A 96 1.83 11.53 7.37
C TRP A 96 2.36 10.59 6.28
N PHE A 97 2.31 9.27 6.54
CA PHE A 97 2.68 8.25 5.56
C PHE A 97 1.81 8.30 4.30
N ALA A 98 0.49 8.44 4.46
CA ALA A 98 -0.43 8.60 3.34
C ALA A 98 -0.15 9.86 2.51
N ILE A 99 0.16 10.99 3.16
CA ILE A 99 0.54 12.23 2.48
C ILE A 99 1.83 12.03 1.67
N LEU A 100 2.84 11.37 2.23
CA LEU A 100 4.09 11.08 1.52
C LEU A 100 3.86 10.19 0.29
N ILE A 101 3.08 9.11 0.44
CA ILE A 101 2.73 8.25 -0.69
C ILE A 101 1.98 9.04 -1.76
N ALA A 102 1.00 9.87 -1.36
CA ALA A 102 0.22 10.68 -2.29
C ALA A 102 1.09 11.66 -3.09
N MET A 103 2.05 12.34 -2.43
CA MET A 103 2.99 13.22 -3.11
C MET A 103 3.92 12.45 -4.05
N ASN A 104 4.40 11.28 -3.61
CA ASN A 104 5.32 10.45 -4.39
C ASN A 104 4.63 9.90 -5.66
N LEU A 105 3.40 9.40 -5.52
CA LEU A 105 2.58 8.98 -6.66
C LEU A 105 2.31 10.13 -7.63
N GLN A 106 1.97 11.33 -7.15
CA GLN A 106 1.79 12.49 -8.04
C GLN A 106 3.09 12.86 -8.79
N THR A 107 4.24 12.72 -8.14
CA THR A 107 5.55 12.97 -8.76
C THR A 107 5.84 11.96 -9.87
N SER A 108 5.49 10.69 -9.66
CA SER A 108 5.66 9.62 -10.65
C SER A 108 4.79 9.80 -11.90
N PHE A 109 3.68 10.54 -11.81
CA PHE A 109 2.77 10.79 -12.95
C PHE A 109 3.17 11.98 -13.83
N LEU A 110 4.09 12.84 -13.36
CA LEU A 110 4.57 14.01 -14.09
C LEU A 110 5.84 13.75 -14.92
N THR A 111 6.31 12.51 -14.99
CA THR A 111 7.43 12.06 -15.83
C THR A 111 6.97 10.90 -16.71
#